data_AF-C4R1U2-F1
#
_entry.id   AF-C4R1U2-F1
#
_cell.length_a   1.000
_cell.length_b   1.000
_cell.length_c   1.000
_cell.angle_alpha   90.00
_cell.angle_beta   90.00
_cell.angle_gamma   90.00
#
_symmetry.space_group_name_H-M   'P 1'
#
loop_
_entity.id
_entity.type
_entity.pdbx_description
1 polymer ?
#
loop_
_entity_poly.entity_id
_entity_poly.type
_entity_poly.pdbx_seq_one_letter_code
_entity_poly.pdbx_strand_id
1 'polypeptide(L)'
;MSRRRADKKENEPEVRGPNSALTAFLREQGIDAGAIRRRYEQSLLTERNEQTSHLHEQEEPFQENEIILAAIEKRRRRRTDANSDSGYSDSSFSSDDVKDSHYCMNCDREFKITVYSKKLEKDGKVGYLCTECTRFQVDQERRKKKTAFEARKKRKKLASALLNRQELKIPSLQDICIKLLSKHIDDVHALGDISVVSLNKISRILSKNRSLNNRTMMLFLDVTLKHLEFWDCSNIDMAYLDKITAFCPKLESMTLNMCGQLHNSNLISFAQNLLDLNSIVLNGPFLISEPTWVQFFELMNARLKLFHVSNTHRFSGDSLQSLLTNCGTSLESLSLSRLDGLMSKAAYDVLPYHLRNLKHLDLSNPFKENLIDDNLIMSILSVNGESIETLLLDGCSGLTDLFLVKGVKRYCSSLKRISLESLDQVTDSGLTQLFGGWTINSGLIEVNLKRCFGLGDRGILTFLNHSASSLVSLNLNSVYSLSHTLFQTLSRTLKLPLLTALDLGFVRSVDDKAIAILSRICPKLKELEVYGNNRCTQRARIRRGLKVLGRQSDSI
;
A
#
# COMPACT_ATOMS: atom_id res chain seq x y z
N MET A 1 76.76 -2.54 -36.67
CA MET A 1 76.71 -3.46 -35.53
C MET A 1 75.26 -3.85 -35.27
N SER A 2 75.03 -5.17 -35.26
CA SER A 2 73.84 -5.95 -34.87
C SER A 2 72.42 -5.53 -35.29
N ARG A 3 72.00 -6.11 -36.42
CA ARG A 3 70.63 -6.57 -36.68
C ARG A 3 70.39 -7.92 -35.98
N ARG A 4 69.24 -8.11 -35.33
CA ARG A 4 68.60 -9.43 -35.07
C ARG A 4 67.09 -9.23 -35.25
N ARG A 5 66.51 -9.64 -36.39
CA ARG A 5 65.92 -10.96 -36.69
C ARG A 5 64.96 -11.45 -35.59
N ALA A 6 63.66 -11.24 -35.83
CA ALA A 6 62.58 -12.07 -35.31
C ALA A 6 62.09 -12.94 -36.49
N ASP A 7 62.07 -14.24 -36.28
CA ASP A 7 61.60 -15.26 -37.22
C ASP A 7 60.39 -15.99 -36.61
N LYS A 8 59.51 -16.46 -37.51
CA LYS A 8 58.13 -16.93 -37.36
C LYS A 8 57.85 -18.08 -36.37
N LYS A 9 56.59 -18.14 -35.91
CA LYS A 9 55.67 -19.32 -35.81
C LYS A 9 54.24 -18.79 -35.52
N GLU A 10 53.28 -18.81 -36.45
CA GLU A 10 52.27 -19.88 -36.72
C GLU A 10 51.61 -20.40 -35.42
N ASN A 11 50.28 -20.42 -35.20
CA ASN A 11 49.08 -20.31 -36.03
C ASN A 11 47.90 -20.01 -35.07
N GLU A 12 47.02 -19.06 -35.36
CA GLU A 12 45.59 -19.14 -34.99
C GLU A 12 44.76 -18.21 -35.89
N PRO A 13 43.53 -18.60 -36.28
CA PRO A 13 42.86 -18.05 -37.45
C PRO A 13 42.26 -16.67 -37.17
N GLU A 14 42.59 -15.74 -38.05
CA GLU A 14 42.01 -14.41 -38.16
C GLU A 14 40.52 -14.52 -38.55
N VAL A 15 39.60 -14.22 -37.63
CA VAL A 15 38.16 -14.16 -37.91
C VAL A 15 37.75 -12.71 -38.15
N ARG A 16 37.51 -12.40 -39.41
CA ARG A 16 36.94 -11.13 -39.90
C ARG A 16 35.43 -11.07 -39.64
N GLY A 17 34.96 -10.01 -39.01
CA GLY A 17 33.53 -9.63 -38.97
C GLY A 17 33.18 -8.70 -37.79
N PRO A 18 32.21 -7.77 -37.95
CA PRO A 18 31.98 -6.65 -37.02
C PRO A 18 31.33 -7.01 -35.67
N ASN A 19 31.11 -8.29 -35.36
CA ASN A 19 30.45 -8.75 -34.11
C ASN A 19 31.41 -9.41 -33.10
N SER A 20 32.72 -9.27 -33.28
CA SER A 20 33.72 -10.08 -32.54
C SER A 20 34.08 -9.55 -31.14
N ALA A 21 34.07 -8.24 -30.90
CA ALA A 21 34.55 -7.68 -29.63
C ALA A 21 33.60 -7.89 -28.44
N LEU A 22 32.28 -7.75 -28.65
CA LEU A 22 31.28 -7.88 -27.59
C LEU A 22 31.10 -9.34 -27.15
N THR A 23 31.20 -10.27 -28.09
CA THR A 23 31.03 -11.70 -27.87
C THR A 23 32.22 -12.31 -27.11
N ALA A 24 33.42 -11.76 -27.32
CA ALA A 24 34.62 -12.13 -26.55
C ALA A 24 34.55 -11.61 -25.10
N PHE A 25 34.15 -10.35 -24.92
CA PHE A 25 33.99 -9.72 -23.60
C PHE A 25 32.94 -10.42 -22.72
N LEU A 26 31.78 -10.78 -23.31
CA LEU A 26 30.72 -11.51 -22.59
C LEU A 26 31.15 -12.93 -22.17
N ARG A 27 32.05 -13.56 -22.95
CA ARG A 27 32.59 -14.89 -22.63
C ARG A 27 33.64 -14.84 -21.51
N GLU A 28 34.49 -13.82 -21.46
CA GLU A 28 35.42 -13.57 -20.35
C GLU A 28 34.70 -13.26 -19.03
N GLN A 29 33.52 -12.63 -19.09
CA GLN A 29 32.68 -12.35 -17.91
C GLN A 29 31.72 -13.52 -17.54
N GLY A 30 31.83 -14.67 -18.21
CA GLY A 30 31.02 -15.86 -17.90
C GLY A 30 29.54 -15.76 -18.30
N ILE A 31 29.20 -14.85 -19.21
CA ILE A 31 27.82 -14.58 -19.66
C ILE A 31 27.58 -15.28 -21.00
N ASP A 32 26.99 -16.48 -20.96
CA ASP A 32 26.57 -17.23 -22.14
C ASP A 32 25.20 -16.74 -22.66
N ALA A 33 25.18 -16.13 -23.85
CA ALA A 33 23.96 -15.70 -24.53
C ALA A 33 22.99 -16.86 -24.80
N GLY A 34 23.49 -18.09 -25.00
CA GLY A 34 22.68 -19.30 -25.14
C GLY A 34 21.98 -19.71 -23.83
N ALA A 35 22.58 -19.42 -22.67
CA ALA A 35 21.96 -19.64 -21.37
C ALA A 35 20.89 -18.59 -21.05
N ILE A 36 21.08 -17.34 -21.46
CA ILE A 36 20.09 -16.26 -21.29
C ILE A 36 18.85 -16.55 -22.13
N ARG A 37 19.03 -16.95 -23.40
CA ARG A 37 17.91 -17.31 -24.28
C ARG A 37 17.12 -18.51 -23.75
N ARG A 38 17.81 -19.54 -23.25
CA ARG A 38 17.16 -20.71 -22.61
C ARG A 38 16.39 -20.33 -21.35
N ARG A 39 16.88 -19.39 -20.53
CA ARG A 39 16.15 -18.89 -19.35
C ARG A 39 14.91 -18.08 -19.75
N TYR A 40 15.00 -17.29 -20.82
CA TYR A 40 13.87 -16.53 -21.34
C TYR A 40 12.80 -17.44 -21.97
N GLU A 41 13.22 -18.47 -22.71
CA GLU A 41 12.30 -19.48 -23.25
C GLU A 41 11.68 -20.33 -22.12
N GLN A 42 12.43 -20.63 -21.05
CA GLN A 42 11.87 -21.26 -19.83
C GLN A 42 10.91 -20.34 -19.07
N SER A 43 11.17 -19.04 -18.98
CA SER A 43 10.25 -18.11 -18.31
C SER A 43 8.94 -17.97 -19.08
N LEU A 44 8.99 -17.94 -20.41
CA LEU A 44 7.79 -17.93 -21.26
C LEU A 44 6.99 -19.25 -21.18
N LEU A 45 7.67 -20.39 -21.04
CA LEU A 45 7.01 -21.68 -20.79
C LEU A 45 6.41 -21.76 -19.38
N THR A 46 7.06 -21.13 -18.40
CA THR A 46 6.55 -21.05 -17.02
C THR A 46 5.34 -20.14 -16.93
N GLU A 47 5.36 -18.96 -17.56
CA GLU A 47 4.21 -18.06 -17.66
C GLU A 47 3.04 -18.68 -18.44
N ARG A 48 3.32 -19.44 -19.51
CA ARG A 48 2.30 -20.19 -20.25
C ARG A 48 1.70 -21.32 -19.41
N ASN A 49 2.52 -22.00 -18.60
CA ASN A 49 2.07 -23.03 -17.67
C ASN A 49 1.33 -22.45 -16.43
N GLU A 50 1.68 -21.24 -16.00
CA GLU A 50 0.99 -20.50 -14.93
C GLU A 50 -0.38 -19.98 -15.40
N GLN A 51 -0.50 -19.56 -16.66
CA GLN A 51 -1.79 -19.19 -17.26
C GLN A 51 -2.71 -20.40 -17.52
N THR A 52 -2.18 -21.55 -17.95
CA THR A 52 -2.98 -22.78 -18.13
C THR A 52 -3.35 -23.44 -16.80
N SER A 53 -2.49 -23.39 -15.78
CA SER A 53 -2.83 -23.84 -14.42
C SER A 53 -3.88 -22.95 -13.75
N HIS A 54 -3.89 -21.64 -14.03
CA HIS A 54 -4.94 -20.74 -13.53
C HIS A 54 -6.33 -21.00 -14.11
N LEU A 55 -6.41 -21.52 -15.35
CA LEU A 55 -7.67 -21.92 -15.99
C LEU A 55 -8.12 -23.34 -15.57
N HIS A 56 -7.20 -24.24 -15.22
CA HIS A 56 -7.51 -25.59 -14.73
C HIS A 56 -7.73 -25.71 -13.21
N GLU A 57 -7.39 -24.70 -12.40
CA GLU A 57 -7.62 -24.74 -10.95
C GLU A 57 -9.02 -24.29 -10.50
N GLN A 58 -9.87 -23.77 -11.40
CA GLN A 58 -11.24 -23.32 -11.07
C GLN A 58 -12.33 -24.36 -11.36
N GLU A 59 -12.05 -25.37 -12.17
CA GLU A 59 -12.91 -26.52 -12.42
C GLU A 59 -12.01 -27.75 -12.36
N GLU A 60 -12.09 -28.55 -11.29
CA GLU A 60 -11.87 -30.00 -11.31
C GLU A 60 -11.70 -30.57 -9.88
N PRO A 61 -12.77 -31.13 -9.32
CA PRO A 61 -12.65 -32.46 -8.72
C PRO A 61 -13.64 -33.49 -9.32
N PHE A 62 -14.37 -33.10 -10.38
CA PHE A 62 -15.57 -33.81 -10.84
C PHE A 62 -15.36 -34.68 -12.09
N GLN A 63 -14.51 -34.32 -13.06
CA GLN A 63 -14.34 -35.10 -14.30
C GLN A 63 -13.47 -36.35 -14.11
N GLU A 64 -12.46 -36.34 -13.25
CA GLU A 64 -11.64 -37.55 -13.02
C GLU A 64 -12.45 -38.70 -12.38
N ASN A 65 -13.49 -38.39 -11.60
CA ASN A 65 -14.34 -39.39 -10.96
C ASN A 65 -15.47 -39.89 -11.90
N GLU A 66 -16.02 -39.06 -12.79
CA GLU A 66 -17.00 -39.48 -13.79
C GLU A 66 -16.40 -40.42 -14.84
N ILE A 67 -15.15 -40.20 -15.25
CA ILE A 67 -14.47 -41.06 -16.23
C ILE A 67 -14.20 -42.47 -15.65
N ILE A 68 -13.85 -42.55 -14.36
CA ILE A 68 -13.58 -43.82 -13.67
C ILE A 68 -14.90 -44.57 -13.38
N LEU A 69 -15.97 -43.88 -12.98
CA LEU A 69 -17.29 -44.49 -12.73
C LEU A 69 -17.98 -44.92 -14.04
N ALA A 70 -17.90 -44.11 -15.11
CA ALA A 70 -18.42 -44.46 -16.43
C ALA A 70 -17.70 -45.66 -17.07
N ALA A 71 -16.40 -45.84 -16.80
CA ALA A 71 -15.62 -47.01 -17.22
C ALA A 71 -16.03 -48.30 -16.47
N ILE A 72 -16.47 -48.18 -15.21
CA ILE A 72 -16.99 -49.30 -14.40
C ILE A 72 -18.39 -49.72 -14.87
N GLU A 73 -19.26 -48.76 -15.20
CA GLU A 73 -20.62 -49.02 -15.71
C GLU A 73 -20.62 -49.60 -17.13
N LYS A 74 -19.76 -49.12 -18.04
CA LYS A 74 -19.59 -49.68 -19.40
C LYS A 74 -19.11 -51.14 -19.37
N ARG A 75 -18.34 -51.55 -18.36
CA ARG A 75 -17.84 -52.93 -18.22
C ARG A 75 -18.82 -53.89 -17.53
N ARG A 76 -19.77 -53.39 -16.75
CA ARG A 76 -20.90 -54.20 -16.24
C ARG A 76 -21.87 -54.59 -17.36
N ARG A 77 -22.11 -53.70 -18.34
CA ARG A 77 -22.92 -54.00 -19.54
C ARG A 77 -22.22 -54.99 -20.49
N ARG A 78 -20.90 -54.87 -20.70
CA ARG A 78 -20.15 -55.82 -21.55
C ARG A 78 -20.03 -57.26 -21.01
N ARG A 79 -20.32 -57.48 -19.72
CA ARG A 79 -20.36 -58.83 -19.11
C ARG A 79 -21.73 -59.51 -19.24
N THR A 80 -22.78 -58.77 -19.57
CA THR A 80 -24.13 -59.32 -19.76
C THR A 80 -24.39 -59.75 -21.21
N ASP A 81 -23.64 -59.20 -22.17
CA ASP A 81 -23.84 -59.44 -23.61
C ASP A 81 -22.91 -60.50 -24.25
N ALA A 82 -22.03 -61.15 -23.48
CA ALA A 82 -21.04 -62.11 -24.00
C ALA A 82 -21.42 -63.58 -23.75
N ASN A 83 -22.71 -63.91 -23.82
CA ASN A 83 -23.20 -65.28 -23.80
C ASN A 83 -23.85 -65.63 -25.15
N SER A 84 -23.08 -65.50 -26.24
CA SER A 84 -23.39 -66.17 -27.51
C SER A 84 -22.18 -66.14 -28.46
N ASP A 85 -21.68 -67.35 -28.71
CA ASP A 85 -21.12 -67.83 -29.97
C ASP A 85 -19.63 -67.58 -30.30
N SER A 86 -19.17 -68.41 -31.23
CA SER A 86 -17.98 -69.27 -31.23
C SER A 86 -16.81 -68.80 -32.12
N GLY A 87 -15.64 -69.44 -31.95
CA GLY A 87 -14.75 -69.74 -33.08
C GLY A 87 -13.26 -69.37 -32.93
N TYR A 88 -12.42 -70.41 -33.01
CA TYR A 88 -10.96 -70.44 -33.26
C TYR A 88 -9.97 -70.39 -32.06
N SER A 89 -9.40 -71.57 -31.77
CA SER A 89 -8.08 -71.80 -31.15
C SER A 89 -6.97 -71.55 -32.20
N ASP A 90 -5.67 -71.37 -31.91
CA ASP A 90 -4.82 -71.91 -30.85
C ASP A 90 -3.52 -71.09 -30.76
N SER A 91 -2.99 -70.89 -29.54
CA SER A 91 -1.57 -71.02 -29.22
C SER A 91 -1.39 -70.83 -27.72
N SER A 92 -1.49 -71.98 -27.03
CA SER A 92 -0.72 -72.36 -25.84
C SER A 92 -0.07 -71.23 -25.02
N PHE A 93 -0.73 -70.82 -23.94
CA PHE A 93 -0.03 -70.55 -22.69
C PHE A 93 -0.60 -71.46 -21.61
N SER A 94 0.28 -72.35 -21.16
CA SER A 94 0.11 -73.31 -20.10
C SER A 94 -0.54 -72.69 -18.88
N SER A 95 -1.55 -73.39 -18.37
CA SER A 95 -2.11 -73.16 -17.06
C SER A 95 -1.06 -73.56 -16.01
N ASP A 96 -0.42 -72.58 -15.39
CA ASP A 96 0.22 -72.75 -14.09
C ASP A 96 -0.51 -71.85 -13.09
N ASP A 97 -1.37 -72.50 -12.29
CA ASP A 97 -1.98 -71.98 -11.07
C ASP A 97 -0.88 -71.60 -10.06
N VAL A 98 -0.46 -70.33 -10.05
CA VAL A 98 0.22 -69.74 -8.89
C VAL A 98 -0.79 -68.87 -8.15
N LYS A 99 -1.25 -69.39 -7.00
CA LYS A 99 -1.95 -68.61 -5.98
C LYS A 99 -1.01 -67.52 -5.44
N ASP A 100 -0.92 -66.39 -6.13
CA ASP A 100 -0.30 -65.17 -5.58
C ASP A 100 -1.28 -64.48 -4.63
N SER A 101 -1.50 -65.16 -3.51
CA SER A 101 -2.17 -64.66 -2.32
C SER A 101 -1.22 -63.71 -1.59
N HIS A 102 -1.40 -62.41 -1.73
CA HIS A 102 -0.60 -61.41 -1.03
C HIS A 102 -1.33 -60.94 0.23
N TYR A 103 -0.60 -60.67 1.31
CA TYR A 103 -1.18 -60.16 2.55
C TYR A 103 -1.09 -58.64 2.61
N CYS A 104 -2.20 -57.99 2.96
CA CYS A 104 -2.26 -56.54 3.09
C CYS A 104 -1.38 -56.06 4.25
N MET A 105 -0.44 -55.17 3.99
CA MET A 105 0.51 -54.68 5.00
C MET A 105 -0.14 -53.96 6.20
N ASN A 106 -1.42 -53.61 6.13
CA ASN A 106 -2.11 -52.86 7.19
C ASN A 106 -3.20 -53.66 7.93
N CYS A 107 -3.77 -54.71 7.32
CA CYS A 107 -4.84 -55.51 7.93
C CYS A 107 -4.62 -57.02 7.84
N ASP A 108 -3.49 -57.46 7.30
CA ASP A 108 -3.06 -58.85 7.12
C ASP A 108 -4.10 -59.75 6.45
N ARG A 109 -5.02 -59.17 5.67
CA ARG A 109 -5.97 -59.93 4.86
C ARG A 109 -5.33 -60.34 3.54
N GLU A 110 -5.60 -61.58 3.14
CA GLU A 110 -5.24 -62.10 1.84
C GLU A 110 -5.99 -61.35 0.73
N PHE A 111 -5.27 -60.87 -0.28
CA PHE A 111 -5.83 -60.21 -1.43
C PHE A 111 -4.94 -60.43 -2.67
N LYS A 112 -5.53 -60.29 -3.85
CA LYS A 112 -4.78 -60.29 -5.10
C LYS A 112 -4.31 -58.86 -5.40
N ILE A 113 -3.03 -58.68 -5.65
CA ILE A 113 -2.49 -57.38 -6.08
C ILE A 113 -3.13 -57.03 -7.43
N THR A 114 -3.68 -55.82 -7.50
CA THR A 114 -4.20 -55.26 -8.74
C THR A 114 -3.45 -53.97 -9.06
N VAL A 115 -3.64 -53.44 -10.27
CA VAL A 115 -3.09 -52.12 -10.67
C VAL A 115 -3.50 -50.99 -9.71
N TYR A 116 -4.56 -51.19 -8.93
CA TYR A 116 -5.09 -50.24 -7.95
C TYR A 116 -4.52 -50.42 -6.54
N SER A 117 -3.71 -51.44 -6.28
CA SER A 117 -3.13 -51.72 -4.97
C SER A 117 -1.96 -50.78 -4.70
N LYS A 118 -2.13 -49.91 -3.70
CA LYS A 118 -1.10 -48.90 -3.39
C LYS A 118 0.06 -49.54 -2.65
N LYS A 119 1.27 -49.21 -3.10
CA LYS A 119 2.54 -49.61 -2.46
C LYS A 119 2.79 -48.70 -1.26
N LEU A 120 3.10 -49.29 -0.10
CA LEU A 120 3.38 -48.59 1.14
C LEU A 120 4.75 -49.03 1.68
N GLU A 121 5.52 -48.09 2.17
CA GLU A 121 6.77 -48.35 2.87
C GLU A 121 6.64 -47.90 4.32
N LYS A 122 6.86 -48.84 5.25
CA LYS A 122 6.76 -48.60 6.69
C LYS A 122 7.80 -49.45 7.41
N ASP A 123 8.59 -48.82 8.28
CA ASP A 123 9.63 -49.47 9.09
C ASP A 123 10.64 -50.30 8.26
N GLY A 124 11.04 -49.76 7.10
CA GLY A 124 12.02 -50.39 6.20
C GLY A 124 11.51 -51.61 5.41
N LYS A 125 10.21 -51.94 5.52
CA LYS A 125 9.55 -52.97 4.72
C LYS A 125 8.64 -52.34 3.68
N VAL A 126 8.66 -52.91 2.48
CA VAL A 126 7.88 -52.46 1.33
C VAL A 126 6.78 -53.48 1.05
N GLY A 127 5.52 -53.06 1.06
CA GLY A 127 4.37 -53.93 0.86
C GLY A 127 3.23 -53.27 0.09
N TYR A 128 2.15 -54.03 -0.14
CA TYR A 128 0.97 -53.55 -0.86
C TYR A 128 -0.26 -53.55 0.05
N LEU A 129 -1.16 -52.62 -0.20
CA LEU A 129 -2.44 -52.53 0.50
C LEU A 129 -3.56 -53.20 -0.31
N CYS A 130 -4.47 -53.88 0.38
CA CYS A 130 -5.71 -54.34 -0.21
C CYS A 130 -6.57 -53.15 -0.68
N THR A 131 -7.64 -53.42 -1.43
CA THR A 131 -8.53 -52.41 -2.01
C THR A 131 -9.18 -51.52 -0.93
N GLU A 132 -9.59 -52.09 0.21
CA GLU A 132 -10.19 -51.34 1.32
C GLU A 132 -9.18 -50.43 2.01
N CYS A 133 -7.97 -50.93 2.34
CA CYS A 133 -6.92 -50.13 2.96
C CYS A 133 -6.36 -49.07 2.01
N THR A 134 -6.28 -49.37 0.71
CA THR A 134 -5.90 -48.38 -0.31
C THR A 134 -6.92 -47.25 -0.37
N ARG A 135 -8.22 -47.55 -0.41
CA ARG A 135 -9.28 -46.53 -0.36
C ARG A 135 -9.19 -45.69 0.90
N PHE A 136 -9.00 -46.32 2.06
CA PHE A 136 -8.86 -45.61 3.34
C PHE A 136 -7.66 -44.65 3.34
N GLN A 137 -6.50 -45.07 2.83
CA GLN A 137 -5.31 -44.23 2.79
C GLN A 137 -5.45 -43.08 1.77
N VAL A 138 -6.03 -43.35 0.60
CA VAL A 138 -6.33 -42.32 -0.41
C VAL A 138 -7.30 -41.29 0.15
N ASP A 139 -8.35 -41.71 0.86
CA ASP A 139 -9.28 -40.79 1.52
C ASP A 139 -8.62 -39.97 2.63
N GLN A 140 -7.72 -40.58 3.40
CA GLN A 140 -6.95 -39.87 4.43
C GLN A 140 -6.02 -38.81 3.80
N GLU A 141 -5.36 -39.12 2.68
CA GLU A 141 -4.55 -38.18 1.93
C GLU A 141 -5.39 -37.06 1.29
N ARG A 142 -6.56 -37.39 0.74
CA ARG A 142 -7.53 -36.40 0.24
C ARG A 142 -7.98 -35.45 1.34
N ARG A 143 -8.31 -35.97 2.52
CA ARG A 143 -8.66 -35.14 3.70
C ARG A 143 -7.49 -34.24 4.11
N LYS A 144 -6.27 -34.77 4.20
CA LYS A 144 -5.06 -33.98 4.48
C LYS A 144 -4.84 -32.86 3.46
N LYS A 145 -4.92 -33.17 2.15
CA LYS A 145 -4.82 -32.18 1.06
C LYS A 145 -5.92 -31.12 1.16
N LYS A 146 -7.17 -31.51 1.40
CA LYS A 146 -8.30 -30.58 1.58
C LYS A 146 -8.09 -29.66 2.79
N THR A 147 -7.69 -30.19 3.94
CA THR A 147 -7.38 -29.37 5.13
C THR A 147 -6.21 -28.42 4.90
N ALA A 148 -5.17 -28.84 4.18
CA ALA A 148 -4.04 -27.99 3.83
C ALA A 148 -4.44 -26.86 2.85
N PHE A 149 -5.27 -27.17 1.86
CA PHE A 149 -5.82 -26.19 0.92
C PHE A 149 -6.72 -25.16 1.62
N GLU A 150 -7.64 -25.61 2.49
CA GLU A 150 -8.48 -24.73 3.31
C GLU A 150 -7.65 -23.86 4.25
N ALA A 151 -6.61 -24.41 4.87
CA ALA A 151 -5.66 -23.66 5.67
C ALA A 151 -4.91 -22.60 4.85
N ARG A 152 -4.47 -22.94 3.62
CA ARG A 152 -3.83 -21.99 2.69
C ARG A 152 -4.79 -20.88 2.27
N LYS A 153 -6.04 -21.21 1.91
CA LYS A 153 -7.09 -20.24 1.57
C LYS A 153 -7.39 -19.29 2.74
N LYS A 154 -7.46 -19.82 3.97
CA LYS A 154 -7.63 -19.04 5.19
C LYS A 154 -6.45 -18.11 5.45
N ARG A 155 -5.20 -18.59 5.27
CA ARG A 155 -3.99 -17.77 5.37
C ARG A 155 -3.98 -16.65 4.34
N LYS A 156 -4.28 -16.94 3.07
CA LYS A 156 -4.35 -15.93 1.99
C LYS A 156 -5.40 -14.85 2.29
N LYS A 157 -6.60 -15.25 2.75
CA LYS A 157 -7.67 -14.30 3.13
C LYS A 157 -7.28 -13.44 4.35
N LEU A 158 -6.59 -14.03 5.32
CA LEU A 158 -6.10 -13.32 6.49
C LEU A 158 -4.99 -12.34 6.13
N ALA A 159 -4.04 -12.74 5.28
CA ALA A 159 -2.99 -11.87 4.74
C ALA A 159 -3.61 -10.69 3.95
N SER A 160 -4.56 -10.94 3.05
CA SER A 160 -5.24 -9.86 2.32
C SER A 160 -6.01 -8.90 3.23
N ALA A 161 -6.65 -9.42 4.28
CA ALA A 161 -7.35 -8.58 5.26
C ALA A 161 -6.37 -7.75 6.12
N LEU A 162 -5.21 -8.33 6.47
CA LEU A 162 -4.14 -7.62 7.15
C LEU A 162 -3.63 -6.46 6.28
N LEU A 163 -3.24 -6.74 5.03
CA LEU A 163 -2.77 -5.75 4.05
C LEU A 163 -3.76 -4.60 3.86
N ASN A 164 -5.06 -4.90 3.73
CA ASN A 164 -6.12 -3.90 3.54
C ASN A 164 -6.48 -3.12 4.82
N ARG A 165 -5.69 -3.24 5.90
CA ARG A 165 -5.96 -2.65 7.22
C ARG A 165 -7.34 -3.01 7.78
N GLN A 166 -7.96 -4.10 7.32
CA GLN A 166 -9.25 -4.56 7.84
C GLN A 166 -9.05 -5.35 9.14
N GLU A 167 -9.80 -5.02 10.18
CA GLU A 167 -9.94 -5.89 11.34
C GLU A 167 -10.86 -7.06 10.97
N LEU A 168 -10.44 -8.29 11.26
CA LEU A 168 -11.33 -9.47 11.23
C LEU A 168 -12.26 -9.44 12.46
N LYS A 169 -12.93 -8.31 12.70
CA LYS A 169 -14.06 -8.25 13.62
C LYS A 169 -15.31 -8.67 12.88
N ILE A 170 -16.26 -9.25 13.62
CA ILE A 170 -17.62 -9.40 13.09
C ILE A 170 -18.08 -7.98 12.74
N PRO A 171 -18.36 -7.68 11.47
CA PRO A 171 -18.78 -6.35 11.07
C PRO A 171 -20.04 -5.98 11.86
N SER A 172 -20.15 -4.73 12.28
CA SER A 172 -21.38 -4.27 12.91
C SER A 172 -22.55 -4.45 11.93
N LEU A 173 -23.77 -4.57 12.44
CA LEU A 173 -24.96 -4.59 11.58
C LEU A 173 -24.97 -3.37 10.65
N GLN A 174 -24.57 -2.20 11.16
CA GLN A 174 -24.39 -0.98 10.37
C GLN A 174 -23.40 -1.17 9.20
N ASP A 175 -22.22 -1.76 9.44
CA ASP A 175 -21.23 -1.97 8.37
C ASP A 175 -21.70 -3.01 7.34
N ILE A 176 -22.49 -4.01 7.76
CA ILE A 176 -23.12 -4.97 6.85
C ILE A 176 -24.16 -4.26 5.99
N CYS A 177 -25.04 -3.46 6.59
CA CYS A 177 -26.04 -2.67 5.89
C CYS A 177 -25.39 -1.69 4.91
N ILE A 178 -24.36 -0.96 5.32
CA ILE A 178 -23.61 -0.05 4.44
C ILE A 178 -23.00 -0.80 3.26
N LYS A 179 -22.39 -1.98 3.48
CA LYS A 179 -21.86 -2.80 2.38
C LYS A 179 -22.95 -3.28 1.42
N LEU A 180 -24.11 -3.66 1.94
CA LEU A 180 -25.24 -4.07 1.11
C LEU A 180 -25.76 -2.89 0.29
N LEU A 181 -25.93 -1.72 0.93
CA LEU A 181 -26.33 -0.47 0.27
C LEU A 181 -25.33 -0.07 -0.81
N SER A 182 -24.02 -0.11 -0.53
CA SER A 182 -23.00 0.21 -1.54
C SER A 182 -22.98 -0.77 -2.71
N LYS A 183 -23.41 -2.03 -2.52
CA LYS A 183 -23.51 -3.02 -3.59
C LYS A 183 -24.74 -2.79 -4.48
N HIS A 184 -25.82 -2.29 -3.90
CA HIS A 184 -27.11 -2.03 -4.57
C HIS A 184 -27.40 -0.53 -4.68
N ILE A 185 -26.35 0.31 -4.76
CA ILE A 185 -26.51 1.77 -4.66
C ILE A 185 -27.33 2.32 -5.82
N ASP A 186 -27.26 1.69 -6.99
CA ASP A 186 -28.01 2.07 -8.17
C ASP A 186 -29.52 1.79 -8.05
N ASP A 187 -29.94 1.00 -7.06
CA ASP A 187 -31.35 0.73 -6.75
C ASP A 187 -31.89 1.70 -5.66
N VAL A 188 -30.99 2.46 -5.02
CA VAL A 188 -31.34 3.40 -3.95
C VAL A 188 -31.80 4.74 -4.53
N HIS A 189 -33.02 5.14 -4.20
CA HIS A 189 -33.61 6.40 -4.64
C HIS A 189 -33.33 7.55 -3.66
N ALA A 190 -33.35 7.25 -2.37
CA ALA A 190 -33.02 8.19 -1.29
C ALA A 190 -32.43 7.40 -0.11
N LEU A 191 -31.47 8.01 0.58
CA LEU A 191 -30.89 7.43 1.78
C LEU A 191 -31.78 7.63 3.03
N GLY A 192 -32.66 8.63 3.01
CA GLY A 192 -33.50 8.99 4.16
C GLY A 192 -32.68 9.53 5.32
N ASP A 193 -33.16 9.32 6.55
CA ASP A 193 -32.52 9.81 7.77
C ASP A 193 -31.30 8.96 8.15
N ILE A 194 -30.15 9.31 7.57
CA ILE A 194 -28.86 8.68 7.86
C ILE A 194 -27.97 9.67 8.61
N SER A 195 -27.29 9.18 9.65
CA SER A 195 -26.30 10.01 10.37
C SER A 195 -25.14 10.41 9.46
N VAL A 196 -24.64 11.64 9.64
CA VAL A 196 -23.50 12.20 8.87
C VAL A 196 -22.29 11.25 8.85
N VAL A 197 -22.01 10.58 9.98
CA VAL A 197 -20.92 9.60 10.10
C VAL A 197 -21.12 8.42 9.14
N SER A 198 -22.35 7.92 9.01
CA SER A 198 -22.68 6.82 8.11
C SER A 198 -22.64 7.27 6.65
N LEU A 199 -23.13 8.49 6.37
CA LEU A 199 -23.11 9.09 5.04
C LEU A 199 -21.67 9.25 4.54
N ASN A 200 -20.76 9.77 5.37
CA ASN A 200 -19.34 9.86 5.05
C ASN A 200 -18.69 8.47 4.84
N LYS A 201 -19.09 7.46 5.62
CA LYS A 201 -18.63 6.07 5.39
C LYS A 201 -19.12 5.52 4.04
N ILE A 202 -20.39 5.75 3.68
CA ILE A 202 -20.97 5.33 2.40
C ILE A 202 -20.22 6.03 1.26
N SER A 203 -20.07 7.37 1.31
CA SER A 203 -19.30 8.15 0.33
C SER A 203 -17.90 7.57 0.12
N ARG A 204 -17.14 7.31 1.21
CA ARG A 204 -15.81 6.69 1.14
C ARG A 204 -15.81 5.30 0.51
N ILE A 205 -16.82 4.47 0.78
CA ILE A 205 -16.92 3.13 0.20
C ILE A 205 -17.27 3.21 -1.30
N LEU A 206 -18.19 4.09 -1.69
CA LEU A 206 -18.51 4.32 -3.09
C LEU A 206 -17.31 4.83 -3.87
N SER A 207 -16.54 5.78 -3.32
CA SER A 207 -15.30 6.24 -3.95
C SER A 207 -14.26 5.11 -4.07
N LYS A 208 -14.09 4.27 -3.05
CA LYS A 208 -13.20 3.09 -3.13
C LYS A 208 -13.62 2.09 -4.20
N ASN A 209 -14.93 1.94 -4.42
CA ASN A 209 -15.48 1.07 -5.46
C ASN A 209 -15.61 1.78 -6.82
N ARG A 210 -15.19 3.05 -6.93
CA ARG A 210 -15.37 3.92 -8.11
C ARG A 210 -16.82 4.03 -8.59
N SER A 211 -17.76 3.93 -7.65
CA SER A 211 -19.21 3.95 -7.87
C SER A 211 -19.85 5.30 -7.54
N LEU A 212 -19.05 6.31 -7.15
CA LEU A 212 -19.52 7.69 -7.03
C LEU A 212 -19.59 8.32 -8.43
N ASN A 213 -20.79 8.62 -8.90
CA ASN A 213 -21.09 9.15 -10.24
C ASN A 213 -22.21 10.19 -10.17
N ASN A 214 -22.58 10.77 -11.32
CA ASN A 214 -23.68 11.74 -11.47
C ASN A 214 -24.96 11.37 -10.70
N ARG A 215 -25.40 10.11 -10.77
CA ARG A 215 -26.63 9.64 -10.12
C ARG A 215 -26.44 9.47 -8.62
N THR A 216 -25.39 8.76 -8.21
CA THR A 216 -25.16 8.45 -6.79
C THR A 216 -24.76 9.68 -5.98
N MET A 217 -24.16 10.70 -6.62
CA MET A 217 -23.88 12.00 -6.00
C MET A 217 -25.15 12.68 -5.45
N MET A 218 -26.28 12.58 -6.16
CA MET A 218 -27.54 13.21 -5.76
C MET A 218 -28.07 12.68 -4.43
N LEU A 219 -27.66 11.48 -4.00
CA LEU A 219 -28.04 10.89 -2.72
C LEU A 219 -27.42 11.61 -1.52
N PHE A 220 -26.38 12.41 -1.76
CA PHE A 220 -25.60 13.08 -0.71
C PHE A 220 -25.86 14.59 -0.63
N LEU A 221 -26.63 15.15 -1.55
CA LEU A 221 -26.94 16.58 -1.58
C LEU A 221 -28.18 16.86 -0.75
N ASP A 222 -28.08 17.82 0.17
CA ASP A 222 -29.15 18.22 1.05
C ASP A 222 -29.03 19.71 1.41
N VAL A 223 -30.18 20.38 1.61
CA VAL A 223 -30.24 21.83 1.86
C VAL A 223 -29.63 22.22 3.21
N THR A 224 -29.60 21.29 4.16
CA THR A 224 -29.01 21.49 5.50
C THR A 224 -27.53 21.15 5.57
N LEU A 225 -26.96 20.61 4.49
CA LEU A 225 -25.59 20.14 4.46
C LEU A 225 -24.59 21.30 4.58
N LYS A 226 -23.76 21.25 5.63
CA LYS A 226 -22.68 22.21 5.89
C LYS A 226 -21.31 21.75 5.40
N HIS A 227 -21.09 20.45 5.35
CA HIS A 227 -19.80 19.86 5.01
C HIS A 227 -19.99 18.74 4.00
N LEU A 228 -19.36 18.87 2.84
CA LEU A 228 -19.43 17.90 1.74
C LEU A 228 -18.05 17.30 1.49
N GLU A 229 -17.94 15.96 1.53
CA GLU A 229 -16.72 15.23 1.22
C GLU A 229 -16.94 14.18 0.14
N PHE A 230 -16.30 14.37 -1.02
CA PHE A 230 -16.19 13.38 -2.07
C PHE A 230 -14.73 12.99 -2.31
N TRP A 231 -14.46 11.68 -2.29
CA TRP A 231 -13.10 11.14 -2.29
C TRP A 231 -12.62 10.71 -3.69
N ASP A 232 -13.54 10.44 -4.61
CA ASP A 232 -13.25 10.17 -6.02
C ASP A 232 -14.38 10.76 -6.88
N CYS A 233 -14.13 11.96 -7.41
CA CYS A 233 -15.06 12.70 -8.27
C CYS A 233 -14.81 12.45 -9.77
N SER A 234 -14.02 11.45 -10.15
CA SER A 234 -13.59 11.25 -11.55
C SER A 234 -14.76 11.01 -12.51
N ASN A 235 -15.85 10.41 -12.01
CA ASN A 235 -17.05 10.05 -12.78
C ASN A 235 -18.22 11.02 -12.55
N ILE A 236 -17.94 12.25 -12.10
CA ILE A 236 -18.95 13.31 -11.93
C ILE A 236 -18.69 14.39 -12.97
N ASP A 237 -19.70 14.67 -13.78
CA ASP A 237 -19.59 15.65 -14.85
C ASP A 237 -19.86 17.07 -14.35
N MET A 238 -19.37 18.06 -15.11
CA MET A 238 -19.55 19.50 -14.86
C MET A 238 -20.99 19.89 -14.50
N ALA A 239 -21.99 19.40 -15.25
CA ALA A 239 -23.40 19.76 -15.03
C ALA A 239 -23.95 19.26 -13.68
N TYR A 240 -23.36 18.20 -13.11
CA TYR A 240 -23.74 17.69 -11.79
C TYR A 240 -22.97 18.38 -10.67
N LEU A 241 -21.74 18.84 -10.92
CA LEU A 241 -21.04 19.70 -9.98
C LEU A 241 -21.78 21.02 -9.74
N ASP A 242 -22.39 21.61 -10.78
CA ASP A 242 -23.24 22.80 -10.63
C ASP A 242 -24.47 22.55 -9.74
N LYS A 243 -24.96 21.31 -9.63
CA LYS A 243 -26.08 20.99 -8.73
C LYS A 243 -25.71 21.19 -7.26
N ILE A 244 -24.43 21.15 -6.88
CA ILE A 244 -24.03 21.38 -5.49
C ILE A 244 -24.52 22.76 -5.01
N THR A 245 -24.44 23.79 -5.86
CA THR A 245 -24.89 25.13 -5.48
C THR A 245 -26.40 25.23 -5.35
N ALA A 246 -27.13 24.50 -6.20
CA ALA A 246 -28.59 24.50 -6.18
C ALA A 246 -29.17 23.72 -4.99
N PHE A 247 -28.55 22.60 -4.59
CA PHE A 247 -29.07 21.73 -3.55
C PHE A 247 -28.47 21.97 -2.17
N CYS A 248 -27.28 22.57 -2.06
CA CYS A 248 -26.58 22.77 -0.79
C CYS A 248 -26.20 24.26 -0.55
N PRO A 249 -27.17 25.19 -0.39
CA PRO A 249 -26.87 26.62 -0.29
C PRO A 249 -26.15 27.04 1.01
N LYS A 250 -26.25 26.24 2.08
CA LYS A 250 -25.64 26.51 3.41
C LYS A 250 -24.28 25.84 3.59
N LEU A 251 -23.59 25.52 2.50
CA LEU A 251 -22.34 24.78 2.56
C LEU A 251 -21.20 25.67 3.07
N GLU A 252 -20.57 25.25 4.16
CA GLU A 252 -19.45 25.93 4.80
C GLU A 252 -18.09 25.34 4.38
N SER A 253 -18.03 24.03 4.13
CA SER A 253 -16.82 23.32 3.71
C SER A 253 -17.09 22.32 2.59
N MET A 254 -16.20 22.30 1.59
CA MET A 254 -16.26 21.40 0.45
C MET A 254 -14.91 20.72 0.20
N THR A 255 -14.93 19.40 0.10
CA THR A 255 -13.78 18.58 -0.33
C THR A 255 -14.13 17.78 -1.58
N LEU A 256 -13.44 18.07 -2.68
CA LEU A 256 -13.54 17.34 -3.93
C LEU A 256 -12.18 16.74 -4.29
N ASN A 257 -12.03 15.44 -4.09
CA ASN A 257 -10.83 14.72 -4.49
C ASN A 257 -11.00 14.07 -5.88
N MET A 258 -9.90 13.99 -6.62
CA MET A 258 -9.89 13.50 -8.01
C MET A 258 -10.92 14.26 -8.87
N CYS A 259 -11.02 15.58 -8.67
CA CYS A 259 -12.00 16.44 -9.32
C CYS A 259 -11.55 16.89 -10.72
N GLY A 260 -11.17 15.93 -11.55
CA GLY A 260 -10.62 16.19 -12.88
C GLY A 260 -11.59 16.86 -13.87
N GLN A 261 -12.89 16.69 -13.63
CA GLN A 261 -13.95 17.29 -14.45
C GLN A 261 -14.45 18.63 -13.91
N LEU A 262 -13.80 19.22 -12.89
CA LEU A 262 -14.17 20.53 -12.38
C LEU A 262 -13.76 21.63 -13.37
N HIS A 263 -14.74 22.29 -13.98
CA HIS A 263 -14.52 23.35 -14.98
C HIS A 263 -14.55 24.75 -14.35
N ASN A 264 -14.10 25.74 -15.11
CA ASN A 264 -14.03 27.12 -14.67
C ASN A 264 -15.36 27.67 -14.15
N SER A 265 -16.46 27.42 -14.87
CA SER A 265 -17.78 27.91 -14.49
C SER A 265 -18.28 27.31 -13.16
N ASN A 266 -17.95 26.05 -12.87
CA ASN A 266 -18.31 25.42 -11.60
C ASN A 266 -17.66 26.17 -10.43
N LEU A 267 -16.35 26.42 -10.53
CA LEU A 267 -15.59 27.06 -9.45
C LEU A 267 -16.10 28.49 -9.18
N ILE A 268 -16.41 29.26 -10.24
CA ILE A 268 -16.99 30.59 -10.10
C ILE A 268 -18.41 30.51 -9.52
N SER A 269 -19.22 29.57 -9.99
CA SER A 269 -20.57 29.31 -9.45
C SER A 269 -20.51 29.00 -7.95
N PHE A 270 -19.52 28.23 -7.49
CA PHE A 270 -19.32 27.95 -6.07
C PHE A 270 -19.06 29.23 -5.28
N ALA A 271 -18.15 30.09 -5.74
CA ALA A 271 -17.84 31.33 -5.05
C ALA A 271 -19.02 32.33 -5.01
N GLN A 272 -19.84 32.36 -6.06
CA GLN A 272 -20.98 33.27 -6.17
C GLN A 272 -22.20 32.81 -5.38
N ASN A 273 -22.51 31.51 -5.42
CA ASN A 273 -23.77 30.98 -4.90
C ASN A 273 -23.64 30.43 -3.48
N LEU A 274 -22.46 29.94 -3.07
CA LEU A 274 -22.24 29.40 -1.73
C LEU A 274 -21.69 30.50 -0.82
N LEU A 275 -22.59 31.28 -0.24
CA LEU A 275 -22.21 32.49 0.50
C LEU A 275 -21.48 32.19 1.82
N ASP A 276 -21.82 31.07 2.47
CA ASP A 276 -21.24 30.61 3.74
C ASP A 276 -19.94 29.80 3.58
N LEU A 277 -19.53 29.53 2.33
CA LEU A 277 -18.36 28.71 2.02
C LEU A 277 -17.09 29.41 2.50
N ASN A 278 -16.36 28.74 3.38
CA ASN A 278 -15.11 29.25 3.96
C ASN A 278 -13.96 28.23 3.87
N SER A 279 -14.23 26.99 3.48
CA SER A 279 -13.25 25.92 3.39
C SER A 279 -13.39 25.18 2.06
N ILE A 280 -12.31 25.12 1.28
CA ILE A 280 -12.29 24.40 0.02
C ILE A 280 -11.02 23.55 -0.10
N VAL A 281 -11.21 22.28 -0.45
CA VAL A 281 -10.15 21.29 -0.64
C VAL A 281 -10.34 20.65 -2.01
N LEU A 282 -9.41 20.92 -2.93
CA LEU A 282 -9.46 20.44 -4.31
C LEU A 282 -8.21 19.63 -4.63
N ASN A 283 -8.40 18.40 -5.09
CA ASN A 283 -7.30 17.55 -5.53
C ASN A 283 -7.52 17.11 -6.98
N GLY A 284 -6.57 17.45 -7.84
CA GLY A 284 -6.63 17.22 -9.28
C GLY A 284 -7.53 18.18 -10.09
N PRO A 285 -7.72 19.47 -9.75
CA PRO A 285 -8.46 20.41 -10.59
C PRO A 285 -7.60 20.88 -11.79
N PHE A 286 -7.35 19.98 -12.75
CA PHE A 286 -6.42 20.24 -13.87
C PHE A 286 -7.01 21.08 -15.01
N LEU A 287 -8.32 21.34 -15.00
CA LEU A 287 -9.01 22.16 -16.01
C LEU A 287 -9.15 23.63 -15.61
N ILE A 288 -8.92 23.96 -14.33
CA ILE A 288 -9.08 25.34 -13.86
C ILE A 288 -7.94 26.21 -14.38
N SER A 289 -8.28 27.28 -15.10
CA SER A 289 -7.29 28.22 -15.62
C SER A 289 -6.92 29.30 -14.59
N GLU A 290 -5.72 29.86 -14.72
CA GLU A 290 -5.22 30.94 -13.86
C GLU A 290 -6.20 32.13 -13.73
N PRO A 291 -6.80 32.69 -14.81
CA PRO A 291 -7.76 33.79 -14.66
C PRO A 291 -8.96 33.43 -13.79
N THR A 292 -9.36 32.16 -13.80
CA THR A 292 -10.47 31.65 -12.99
C THR A 292 -10.07 31.53 -11.53
N TRP A 293 -8.84 31.12 -11.23
CA TRP A 293 -8.32 31.16 -9.86
C TRP A 293 -8.33 32.58 -9.31
N VAL A 294 -7.82 33.53 -10.10
CA VAL A 294 -7.79 34.95 -9.72
C VAL A 294 -9.21 35.45 -9.42
N GLN A 295 -10.15 35.24 -10.35
CA GLN A 295 -11.54 35.62 -10.18
C GLN A 295 -12.21 34.92 -8.98
N PHE A 296 -11.90 33.63 -8.77
CA PHE A 296 -12.41 32.87 -7.62
C PHE A 296 -11.97 33.52 -6.30
N PHE A 297 -10.68 33.88 -6.16
CA PHE A 297 -10.19 34.50 -4.92
C PHE A 297 -10.70 35.92 -4.71
N GLU A 298 -10.90 36.69 -5.79
CA GLU A 298 -11.57 38.01 -5.72
C GLU A 298 -13.01 37.88 -5.21
N LEU A 299 -13.74 36.86 -5.66
CA LEU A 299 -15.10 36.59 -5.21
C LEU A 299 -15.16 36.04 -3.79
N MET A 300 -14.24 35.15 -3.41
CA MET A 300 -14.17 34.60 -2.06
C MET A 300 -13.75 35.65 -1.04
N ASN A 301 -12.74 36.46 -1.36
CA ASN A 301 -12.19 37.52 -0.50
C ASN A 301 -11.90 36.98 0.93
N ALA A 302 -12.04 37.81 1.95
CA ALA A 302 -11.80 37.47 3.36
C ALA A 302 -12.73 36.37 3.96
N ARG A 303 -13.58 35.70 3.16
CA ARG A 303 -14.39 34.56 3.61
C ARG A 303 -13.60 33.27 3.73
N LEU A 304 -12.54 33.12 2.93
CA LEU A 304 -11.80 31.87 2.83
C LEU A 304 -10.85 31.70 4.02
N LYS A 305 -11.08 30.65 4.82
CA LYS A 305 -10.28 30.27 5.98
C LYS A 305 -9.39 29.06 5.72
N LEU A 306 -9.84 28.13 4.88
CA LEU A 306 -9.07 26.94 4.51
C LEU A 306 -9.03 26.81 2.99
N PHE A 307 -7.82 26.78 2.45
CA PHE A 307 -7.57 26.49 1.05
C PHE A 307 -6.55 25.35 0.94
N HIS A 308 -6.97 24.28 0.29
CA HIS A 308 -6.08 23.20 -0.14
C HIS A 308 -6.23 23.00 -1.64
N VAL A 309 -5.12 23.05 -2.35
CA VAL A 309 -5.06 22.63 -3.74
C VAL A 309 -3.89 21.69 -3.94
N SER A 310 -4.14 20.58 -4.63
CA SER A 310 -3.10 19.62 -4.96
C SER A 310 -3.23 19.03 -6.37
N ASN A 311 -2.10 18.55 -6.89
CA ASN A 311 -1.99 17.86 -8.18
C ASN A 311 -2.57 18.67 -9.35
N THR A 312 -2.12 19.92 -9.50
CA THR A 312 -2.48 20.75 -10.65
C THR A 312 -1.29 21.56 -11.13
N HIS A 313 -1.10 21.61 -12.45
CA HIS A 313 -0.04 22.38 -13.10
C HIS A 313 -0.51 23.78 -13.52
N ARG A 314 -1.81 24.07 -13.43
CA ARG A 314 -2.41 25.35 -13.86
C ARG A 314 -2.55 26.38 -12.75
N PHE A 315 -2.10 26.05 -11.53
CA PHE A 315 -2.03 26.99 -10.42
C PHE A 315 -0.66 27.68 -10.43
N SER A 316 -0.65 28.95 -10.81
CA SER A 316 0.58 29.74 -11.06
C SER A 316 0.91 30.70 -9.92
N GLY A 317 2.04 31.41 -10.07
CA GLY A 317 2.44 32.48 -9.12
C GLY A 317 1.41 33.59 -9.01
N ASP A 318 0.75 33.97 -10.12
CA ASP A 318 -0.30 35.00 -10.13
C ASP A 318 -1.57 34.51 -9.42
N SER A 319 -1.90 33.22 -9.56
CA SER A 319 -2.98 32.59 -8.79
C SER A 319 -2.71 32.65 -7.28
N LEU A 320 -1.47 32.35 -6.87
CA LEU A 320 -1.04 32.44 -5.48
C LEU A 320 -1.04 33.88 -4.98
N GLN A 321 -0.55 34.84 -5.77
CA GLN A 321 -0.56 36.25 -5.41
C GLN A 321 -2.01 36.75 -5.20
N SER A 322 -2.95 36.37 -6.07
CA SER A 322 -4.36 36.72 -5.90
C SER A 322 -4.96 36.10 -4.63
N LEU A 323 -4.67 34.83 -4.35
CA LEU A 323 -5.07 34.17 -3.09
C LEU A 323 -4.58 34.96 -1.87
N LEU A 324 -3.30 35.34 -1.86
CA LEU A 324 -2.68 36.02 -0.72
C LEU A 324 -3.18 37.45 -0.55
N THR A 325 -3.38 38.20 -1.64
CA THR A 325 -3.90 39.56 -1.60
C THR A 325 -5.35 39.59 -1.10
N ASN A 326 -6.20 38.66 -1.57
CA ASN A 326 -7.64 38.67 -1.26
C ASN A 326 -8.01 37.91 0.01
N CYS A 327 -7.32 36.81 0.32
CA CYS A 327 -7.68 35.88 1.40
C CYS A 327 -6.58 35.73 2.47
N GLY A 328 -5.38 36.30 2.28
CA GLY A 328 -4.21 35.98 3.11
C GLY A 328 -4.39 36.21 4.61
N THR A 329 -5.14 37.23 5.01
CA THR A 329 -5.37 37.58 6.42
C THR A 329 -6.45 36.74 7.11
N SER A 330 -7.37 36.13 6.35
CA SER A 330 -8.43 35.27 6.87
C SER A 330 -8.04 33.78 6.88
N LEU A 331 -6.98 33.40 6.16
CA LEU A 331 -6.53 32.01 6.06
C LEU A 331 -5.96 31.49 7.38
N GLU A 332 -6.60 30.46 7.92
CA GLU A 332 -6.12 29.66 9.04
C GLU A 332 -5.39 28.39 8.57
N SER A 333 -5.66 27.94 7.35
CA SER A 333 -5.07 26.72 6.79
C SER A 333 -4.76 26.87 5.30
N LEU A 334 -3.50 26.72 4.93
CA LEU A 334 -3.02 26.77 3.55
C LEU A 334 -2.26 25.48 3.23
N SER A 335 -2.69 24.80 2.17
CA SER A 335 -1.98 23.64 1.64
C SER A 335 -1.81 23.73 0.13
N LEU A 336 -0.55 23.70 -0.29
CA LEU A 336 -0.08 23.79 -1.66
C LEU A 336 0.80 22.56 -1.92
N SER A 337 0.23 21.52 -2.53
CA SER A 337 0.96 20.25 -2.71
C SER A 337 1.03 19.81 -4.17
N ARG A 338 2.24 19.48 -4.67
CA ARG A 338 2.44 19.03 -6.06
C ARG A 338 1.86 20.02 -7.08
N LEU A 339 2.31 21.27 -6.98
CA LEU A 339 1.88 22.37 -7.85
C LEU A 339 2.98 22.74 -8.84
N ASP A 340 2.96 22.09 -10.00
CA ASP A 340 3.99 22.27 -11.03
C ASP A 340 3.99 23.67 -11.67
N GLY A 341 2.87 24.40 -11.53
CA GLY A 341 2.75 25.79 -12.00
C GLY A 341 3.47 26.82 -11.12
N LEU A 342 3.84 26.46 -9.87
CA LEU A 342 4.61 27.32 -8.97
C LEU A 342 6.11 27.12 -9.19
N MET A 343 6.62 27.75 -10.26
CA MET A 343 7.98 27.51 -10.76
C MET A 343 9.05 28.44 -10.17
N SER A 344 8.66 29.54 -9.52
CA SER A 344 9.57 30.61 -9.08
C SER A 344 9.59 30.75 -7.57
N LYS A 345 10.78 30.96 -7.01
CA LYS A 345 10.96 31.23 -5.57
C LYS A 345 10.24 32.51 -5.14
N ALA A 346 10.23 33.53 -5.99
CA ALA A 346 9.56 34.81 -5.73
C ALA A 346 8.04 34.64 -5.44
N ALA A 347 7.41 33.60 -6.00
CA ALA A 347 6.00 33.30 -5.74
C ALA A 347 5.77 32.83 -4.29
N TYR A 348 6.76 32.18 -3.67
CA TYR A 348 6.69 31.74 -2.27
C TYR A 348 7.18 32.82 -1.30
N ASP A 349 8.17 33.63 -1.69
CA ASP A 349 8.77 34.67 -0.85
C ASP A 349 7.74 35.70 -0.35
N VAL A 350 6.59 35.82 -1.01
CA VAL A 350 5.49 36.71 -0.59
C VAL A 350 4.67 36.17 0.60
N LEU A 351 4.71 34.86 0.87
CA LEU A 351 3.90 34.20 1.91
C LEU A 351 4.00 34.85 3.31
N PRO A 352 5.20 35.17 3.85
CA PRO A 352 5.33 35.75 5.19
C PRO A 352 4.68 37.13 5.34
N TYR A 353 4.51 37.86 4.24
CA TYR A 353 3.98 39.22 4.27
C TYR A 353 2.45 39.25 4.35
N HIS A 354 1.79 38.24 3.79
CA HIS A 354 0.31 38.19 3.71
C HIS A 354 -0.33 37.29 4.75
N LEU A 355 0.33 36.19 5.14
CA LEU A 355 -0.25 35.20 6.05
C LEU A 355 -0.11 35.62 7.51
N ARG A 356 -1.20 35.51 8.27
CA ARG A 356 -1.27 35.81 9.71
C ARG A 356 -2.10 34.75 10.42
N ASN A 357 -1.71 34.37 11.64
CA ASN A 357 -2.41 33.41 12.51
C ASN A 357 -2.66 32.03 11.86
N LEU A 358 -1.76 31.59 10.99
CA LEU A 358 -1.88 30.31 10.32
C LEU A 358 -1.74 29.15 11.31
N LYS A 359 -2.67 28.18 11.27
CA LYS A 359 -2.66 26.96 12.10
C LYS A 359 -2.14 25.74 11.34
N HIS A 360 -2.35 25.70 10.02
CA HIS A 360 -1.93 24.59 9.17
C HIS A 360 -1.21 25.13 7.93
N LEU A 361 0.03 24.69 7.74
CA LEU A 361 0.83 24.98 6.56
C LEU A 361 1.30 23.69 5.92
N ASP A 362 1.06 23.56 4.63
CA ASP A 362 1.59 22.49 3.81
C ASP A 362 2.13 23.06 2.50
N LEU A 363 3.42 22.87 2.26
CA LEU A 363 4.11 23.28 1.03
C LEU A 363 4.80 22.07 0.36
N SER A 364 4.23 20.88 0.55
CA SER A 364 4.88 19.61 0.19
C SER A 364 5.02 19.38 -1.31
N ASN A 365 6.16 18.82 -1.72
CA ASN A 365 6.51 18.45 -3.09
C ASN A 365 6.42 19.64 -4.06
N PRO A 366 7.25 20.69 -3.87
CA PRO A 366 7.35 21.78 -4.84
C PRO A 366 7.89 21.27 -6.19
N PHE A 367 7.60 22.00 -7.27
CA PHE A 367 8.05 21.63 -8.63
C PHE A 367 9.56 21.42 -8.73
N LYS A 368 10.33 22.30 -8.10
CA LYS A 368 11.77 22.15 -7.89
C LYS A 368 12.04 22.14 -6.39
N GLU A 369 12.85 21.20 -5.96
CA GLU A 369 13.05 20.90 -4.54
C GLU A 369 13.70 22.04 -3.74
N ASN A 370 14.39 22.96 -4.43
CA ASN A 370 15.08 24.11 -3.83
C ASN A 370 14.27 25.42 -3.82
N LEU A 371 12.99 25.39 -4.26
CA LEU A 371 12.12 26.57 -4.19
C LEU A 371 11.74 26.94 -2.75
N ILE A 372 11.75 25.96 -1.87
CA ILE A 372 11.47 26.11 -0.45
C ILE A 372 12.79 25.92 0.29
N ASP A 373 13.31 27.01 0.85
CA ASP A 373 14.57 27.03 1.59
C ASP A 373 14.36 27.41 3.06
N ASP A 374 15.44 27.31 3.84
CA ASP A 374 15.41 27.61 5.26
C ASP A 374 14.93 29.05 5.55
N ASN A 375 15.35 30.01 4.72
CA ASN A 375 15.03 31.42 4.92
C ASN A 375 13.53 31.69 4.77
N LEU A 376 12.90 31.10 3.75
CA LEU A 376 11.46 31.18 3.55
C LEU A 376 10.72 30.62 4.76
N ILE A 377 11.02 29.38 5.16
CA ILE A 377 10.31 28.74 6.28
C ILE A 377 10.54 29.50 7.58
N MET A 378 11.77 29.91 7.89
CA MET A 378 12.05 30.74 9.06
C MET A 378 11.26 32.05 9.05
N SER A 379 11.13 32.70 7.88
CA SER A 379 10.35 33.95 7.76
C SER A 379 8.87 33.70 8.03
N ILE A 380 8.29 32.62 7.49
CA ILE A 380 6.90 32.25 7.76
C ILE A 380 6.68 31.94 9.25
N LEU A 381 7.59 31.16 9.85
CA LEU A 381 7.51 30.77 11.27
C LEU A 381 7.74 31.94 12.22
N SER A 382 8.52 32.95 11.83
CA SER A 382 8.73 34.15 12.67
C SER A 382 7.44 34.95 12.89
N VAL A 383 6.49 34.82 11.97
CA VAL A 383 5.18 35.50 12.02
C VAL A 383 4.10 34.57 12.58
N ASN A 384 4.08 33.30 12.16
CA ASN A 384 2.98 32.38 12.41
C ASN A 384 3.33 31.24 13.39
N GLY A 385 4.56 31.17 13.90
CA GLY A 385 5.06 30.02 14.64
C GLY A 385 4.25 29.70 15.89
N GLU A 386 3.76 30.71 16.62
CA GLU A 386 2.97 30.49 17.84
C GLU A 386 1.60 29.86 17.55
N SER A 387 1.02 30.12 16.37
CA SER A 387 -0.30 29.60 15.97
C SER A 387 -0.22 28.29 15.19
N ILE A 388 0.91 27.99 14.53
CA ILE A 388 1.06 26.79 13.71
C ILE A 388 0.97 25.54 14.57
N GLU A 389 -0.05 24.72 14.29
CA GLU A 389 -0.25 23.41 14.89
C GLU A 389 0.22 22.28 13.97
N THR A 390 0.24 22.51 12.65
CA THR A 390 0.59 21.50 11.64
C THR A 390 1.50 22.09 10.57
N LEU A 391 2.64 21.44 10.35
CA LEU A 391 3.65 21.84 9.37
C LEU A 391 4.03 20.63 8.50
N LEU A 392 3.69 20.69 7.21
CA LEU A 392 4.01 19.65 6.23
C LEU A 392 4.97 20.23 5.17
N LEU A 393 6.17 19.66 5.08
CA LEU A 393 7.26 20.13 4.22
C LEU A 393 7.88 18.96 3.45
N ASP A 394 7.05 17.99 3.06
CA ASP A 394 7.54 16.77 2.42
C ASP A 394 8.20 17.10 1.07
N GLY A 395 9.32 16.44 0.74
CA GLY A 395 10.00 16.61 -0.54
C GLY A 395 10.66 17.98 -0.78
N CYS A 396 10.78 18.83 0.25
CA CYS A 396 11.45 20.12 0.17
C CYS A 396 12.96 19.98 0.40
N SER A 397 13.71 19.36 -0.51
CA SER A 397 15.13 19.01 -0.30
C SER A 397 16.04 20.22 -0.04
N GLY A 398 15.64 21.45 -0.36
CA GLY A 398 16.37 22.67 -0.02
C GLY A 398 16.46 23.01 1.48
N LEU A 399 15.74 22.28 2.34
CA LEU A 399 15.69 22.49 3.78
C LEU A 399 16.79 21.74 4.53
N THR A 400 17.46 22.43 5.47
CA THR A 400 18.58 21.88 6.27
C THR A 400 18.28 21.90 7.77
N ASP A 401 19.24 21.51 8.61
CA ASP A 401 19.08 21.62 10.06
C ASP A 401 18.83 23.06 10.56
N LEU A 402 19.13 24.06 9.74
CA LEU A 402 18.98 25.48 10.08
C LEU A 402 17.52 25.85 10.37
N PHE A 403 16.55 25.45 9.54
CA PHE A 403 15.14 25.80 9.79
C PHE A 403 14.60 25.08 11.04
N LEU A 404 15.09 23.88 11.35
CA LEU A 404 14.70 23.15 12.57
C LEU A 404 15.12 23.95 13.81
N VAL A 405 16.39 24.37 13.87
CA VAL A 405 16.95 25.01 15.07
C VAL A 405 16.57 26.48 15.19
N LYS A 406 16.63 27.25 14.08
CA LYS A 406 16.38 28.70 14.11
C LYS A 406 14.93 29.08 13.81
N GLY A 407 14.17 28.19 13.16
CA GLY A 407 12.74 28.38 12.89
C GLY A 407 11.88 27.62 13.88
N VAL A 408 11.78 26.30 13.71
CA VAL A 408 10.83 25.44 14.43
C VAL A 408 11.05 25.53 15.94
N LYS A 409 12.26 25.24 16.43
CA LYS A 409 12.57 25.27 17.87
C LYS A 409 12.28 26.62 18.53
N ARG A 410 12.51 27.71 17.78
CA ARG A 410 12.45 29.08 18.29
C ARG A 410 11.03 29.62 18.38
N TYR A 411 10.20 29.36 17.37
CA TYR A 411 8.91 30.03 17.23
C TYR A 411 7.72 29.10 17.47
N CYS A 412 7.87 27.78 17.31
CA CYS A 412 6.74 26.86 17.31
C CYS A 412 6.40 26.33 18.71
N SER A 413 5.58 27.06 19.46
CA SER A 413 5.08 26.62 20.78
C SER A 413 3.88 25.65 20.66
N SER A 414 3.00 25.86 19.68
CA SER A 414 1.75 25.10 19.53
C SER A 414 1.81 23.93 18.54
N LEU A 415 2.99 23.65 17.96
CA LEU A 415 3.14 22.62 16.94
C LEU A 415 2.82 21.23 17.51
N LYS A 416 1.91 20.51 16.84
CA LYS A 416 1.45 19.16 17.20
C LYS A 416 1.78 18.15 16.11
N ARG A 417 1.82 18.58 14.84
CA ARG A 417 2.00 17.68 13.70
C ARG A 417 3.09 18.19 12.79
N ILE A 418 4.08 17.34 12.49
CA ILE A 418 5.17 17.69 11.57
C ILE A 418 5.41 16.54 10.59
N SER A 419 5.50 16.87 9.30
CA SER A 419 5.89 15.93 8.25
C SER A 419 7.07 16.50 7.49
N LEU A 420 8.17 15.75 7.49
CA LEU A 420 9.45 16.07 6.87
C LEU A 420 9.85 14.95 5.90
N GLU A 421 8.89 14.29 5.26
CA GLU A 421 9.18 13.13 4.42
C GLU A 421 10.15 13.49 3.29
N SER A 422 11.15 12.63 3.08
CA SER A 422 12.18 12.79 2.05
C SER A 422 12.99 14.10 2.16
N LEU A 423 13.19 14.63 3.37
CA LEU A 423 14.21 15.65 3.64
C LEU A 423 15.56 14.97 3.90
N ASP A 424 16.42 14.96 2.89
CA ASP A 424 17.70 14.26 2.85
C ASP A 424 18.85 15.06 3.51
N GLN A 425 18.77 16.38 3.53
CA GLN A 425 19.74 17.26 4.20
C GLN A 425 19.49 17.42 5.71
N VAL A 426 18.37 16.92 6.23
CA VAL A 426 18.11 16.91 7.67
C VAL A 426 18.91 15.79 8.34
N THR A 427 19.71 16.15 9.33
CA THR A 427 20.64 15.25 9.99
C THR A 427 20.20 14.86 11.40
N ASP A 428 20.79 13.77 11.90
CA ASP A 428 20.64 13.33 13.29
C ASP A 428 21.06 14.43 14.30
N SER A 429 22.04 15.27 13.95
CA SER A 429 22.48 16.40 14.77
C SER A 429 21.42 17.49 14.82
N GLY A 430 20.84 17.86 13.67
CA GLY A 430 19.75 18.84 13.62
C GLY A 430 18.54 18.41 14.42
N LEU A 431 18.14 17.14 14.30
CA LEU A 431 17.02 16.59 15.08
C LEU A 431 17.34 16.59 16.59
N THR A 432 18.56 16.23 16.97
CA THR A 432 19.02 16.29 18.37
C THR A 432 18.98 17.73 18.90
N GLN A 433 19.42 18.70 18.12
CA GLN A 433 19.42 20.11 18.51
C GLN A 433 18.01 20.69 18.58
N LEU A 434 17.10 20.31 17.68
CA LEU A 434 15.71 20.70 17.72
C LEU A 434 15.07 20.27 19.04
N PHE A 435 15.03 18.97 19.31
CA PHE A 435 14.31 18.43 20.47
C PHE A 435 15.07 18.56 21.79
N GLY A 436 16.40 18.77 21.73
CA GLY A 436 17.22 19.04 22.91
C GLY A 436 16.89 20.38 23.54
N GLY A 437 16.16 20.37 24.66
CA GLY A 437 15.80 21.60 25.39
C GLY A 437 14.75 22.46 24.67
N TRP A 438 13.85 21.84 23.91
CA TRP A 438 12.71 22.55 23.30
C TRP A 438 11.60 22.78 24.34
N THR A 439 11.80 23.76 25.23
CA THR A 439 10.93 23.95 26.40
C THR A 439 9.62 24.67 26.10
N ILE A 440 9.53 25.38 24.97
CA ILE A 440 8.31 26.11 24.59
C ILE A 440 7.22 25.22 24.00
N ASN A 441 7.57 24.00 23.56
CA ASN A 441 6.64 23.03 22.99
C ASN A 441 6.37 21.92 24.01
N SER A 442 5.13 21.42 24.06
CA SER A 442 4.70 20.41 25.04
C SER A 442 4.78 18.97 24.53
N GLY A 443 5.26 18.76 23.29
CA GLY A 443 5.39 17.47 22.65
C GLY A 443 4.53 17.34 21.39
N LEU A 444 5.02 16.57 20.42
CA LEU A 444 4.33 16.34 19.15
C LEU A 444 3.38 15.12 19.21
N ILE A 445 2.27 15.20 18.49
CA ILE A 445 1.22 14.18 18.39
C ILE A 445 1.43 13.27 17.18
N GLU A 446 1.72 13.85 16.00
CA GLU A 446 1.94 13.08 14.76
C GLU A 446 3.23 13.53 14.08
N VAL A 447 4.11 12.59 13.80
CA VAL A 447 5.44 12.87 13.24
C VAL A 447 5.72 11.91 12.08
N ASN A 448 6.04 12.48 10.91
CA ASN A 448 6.46 11.72 9.74
C ASN A 448 7.88 12.12 9.32
N LEU A 449 8.80 11.17 9.45
CA LEU A 449 10.23 11.30 9.09
C LEU A 449 10.62 10.24 8.05
N LYS A 450 9.64 9.79 7.26
CA LYS A 450 9.84 8.79 6.22
C LYS A 450 10.92 9.25 5.25
N ARG A 451 11.85 8.35 4.89
CA ARG A 451 12.95 8.62 3.95
C ARG A 451 13.88 9.77 4.35
N CYS A 452 13.91 10.18 5.62
CA CYS A 452 14.97 11.05 6.13
C CYS A 452 16.23 10.22 6.42
N PHE A 453 17.05 9.99 5.39
CA PHE A 453 18.18 9.06 5.45
C PHE A 453 19.30 9.48 6.42
N GLY A 454 19.43 10.78 6.70
CA GLY A 454 20.42 11.36 7.60
C GLY A 454 20.13 11.18 9.10
N LEU A 455 18.97 10.61 9.47
CA LEU A 455 18.57 10.42 10.87
C LEU A 455 19.12 9.11 11.45
N GLY A 456 19.44 9.13 12.75
CA GLY A 456 20.00 8.00 13.48
C GLY A 456 19.45 7.87 14.90
N ASP A 457 20.15 7.08 15.72
CA ASP A 457 19.66 6.71 17.05
C ASP A 457 19.59 7.91 18.01
N ARG A 458 20.53 8.87 17.94
CA ARG A 458 20.62 9.96 18.92
C ARG A 458 19.51 10.98 18.72
N GLY A 459 19.24 11.37 17.48
CA GLY A 459 18.16 12.28 17.12
C GLY A 459 16.80 11.68 17.45
N ILE A 460 16.55 10.42 17.05
CA ILE A 460 15.28 9.75 17.35
C ILE A 460 15.08 9.55 18.85
N LEU A 461 16.12 9.18 19.61
CA LEU A 461 16.01 9.06 21.07
C LEU A 461 15.69 10.41 21.73
N THR A 462 16.35 11.49 21.29
CA THR A 462 16.12 12.85 21.82
C THR A 462 14.70 13.33 21.51
N PHE A 463 14.23 13.10 20.28
CA PHE A 463 12.85 13.34 19.86
C PHE A 463 11.85 12.59 20.73
N LEU A 464 12.04 11.29 20.93
CA LEU A 464 11.13 10.47 21.71
C LEU A 464 11.13 10.89 23.18
N ASN A 465 12.27 11.27 23.76
CA ASN A 465 12.31 11.81 25.13
C ASN A 465 11.45 13.07 25.29
N HIS A 466 11.43 13.95 24.29
CA HIS A 466 10.62 15.15 24.30
C HIS A 466 9.11 14.85 24.13
N SER A 467 8.73 14.00 23.17
CA SER A 467 7.33 13.84 22.76
C SER A 467 6.64 12.56 23.27
N ALA A 468 7.31 11.74 24.09
CA ALA A 468 6.82 10.41 24.45
C ALA A 468 5.41 10.40 25.07
N SER A 469 5.06 11.41 25.85
CA SER A 469 3.78 11.50 26.57
C SER A 469 2.59 11.86 25.66
N SER A 470 2.83 12.54 24.53
CA SER A 470 1.78 13.04 23.62
C SER A 470 1.71 12.31 22.28
N LEU A 471 2.77 11.62 21.86
CA LEU A 471 2.88 11.00 20.54
C LEU A 471 1.83 9.90 20.31
N VAL A 472 1.07 10.04 19.21
CA VAL A 472 -0.01 9.14 18.78
C VAL A 472 0.33 8.40 17.49
N SER A 473 1.06 9.04 16.57
CA SER A 473 1.46 8.45 15.28
C SER A 473 2.92 8.79 14.96
N LEU A 474 3.70 7.80 14.53
CA LEU A 474 5.08 7.98 14.14
C LEU A 474 5.42 7.18 12.89
N ASN A 475 6.00 7.84 11.89
CA ASN A 475 6.53 7.19 10.70
C ASN A 475 8.05 7.39 10.61
N LEU A 476 8.79 6.28 10.68
CA LEU A 476 10.25 6.18 10.54
C LEU A 476 10.64 5.27 9.37
N ASN A 477 9.74 5.11 8.40
CA ASN A 477 9.95 4.24 7.25
C ASN A 477 11.19 4.68 6.48
N SER A 478 12.03 3.72 6.10
CA SER A 478 13.29 3.93 5.35
C SER A 478 14.32 4.81 6.08
N VAL A 479 14.25 4.92 7.41
CA VAL A 479 15.33 5.53 8.21
C VAL A 479 16.39 4.46 8.51
N TYR A 480 17.35 4.31 7.60
CA TYR A 480 18.25 3.14 7.56
C TYR A 480 19.28 3.08 8.68
N SER A 481 19.66 4.23 9.26
CA SER A 481 20.75 4.31 10.24
C SER A 481 20.32 3.95 11.67
N LEU A 482 19.04 3.61 11.88
CA LEU A 482 18.58 3.15 13.18
C LEU A 482 19.18 1.79 13.51
N SER A 483 19.68 1.62 14.74
CA SER A 483 20.33 0.39 15.17
C SER A 483 19.50 -0.40 16.20
N HIS A 484 19.92 -1.63 16.48
CA HIS A 484 19.29 -2.45 17.53
C HIS A 484 19.50 -1.82 18.93
N THR A 485 20.52 -0.98 19.11
CA THR A 485 20.84 -0.34 20.39
C THR A 485 19.80 0.70 20.79
N LEU A 486 19.18 1.39 19.82
CA LEU A 486 18.04 2.27 20.04
C LEU A 486 16.91 1.51 20.73
N PHE A 487 16.44 0.42 20.15
CA PHE A 487 15.33 -0.36 20.73
C PHE A 487 15.65 -0.90 22.12
N GLN A 488 16.89 -1.34 22.36
CA GLN A 488 17.34 -1.75 23.70
C GLN A 488 17.35 -0.60 24.71
N THR A 489 17.68 0.61 24.27
CA THR A 489 17.66 1.82 25.09
C THR A 489 16.22 2.21 25.42
N LEU A 490 15.35 2.31 24.38
CA LEU A 490 13.92 2.60 24.54
C LEU A 490 13.24 1.65 25.52
N SER A 491 13.60 0.36 25.46
CA SER A 491 13.12 -0.69 26.38
C SER A 491 13.35 -0.38 27.87
N ARG A 492 14.38 0.41 28.20
CA ARG A 492 14.79 0.75 29.57
C ARG A 492 14.41 2.17 29.98
N THR A 493 14.37 3.11 29.03
CA THR A 493 14.29 4.53 29.33
C THR A 493 12.91 5.15 29.12
N LEU A 494 12.07 4.57 28.25
CA LEU A 494 10.86 5.23 27.78
C LEU A 494 9.62 4.33 27.77
N LYS A 495 8.46 5.00 27.91
CA LYS A 495 7.13 4.45 27.61
C LYS A 495 6.41 5.40 26.68
N LEU A 496 5.66 4.86 25.73
CA LEU A 496 4.90 5.61 24.74
C LEU A 496 3.41 5.30 24.96
N PRO A 497 2.77 5.91 25.99
CA PRO A 497 1.44 5.50 26.46
C PRO A 497 0.32 5.77 25.46
N LEU A 498 0.50 6.74 24.54
CA LEU A 498 -0.52 7.17 23.59
C LEU A 498 -0.27 6.70 22.15
N LEU A 499 0.90 6.14 21.84
CA LEU A 499 1.24 5.74 20.47
C LEU A 499 0.30 4.65 19.98
N THR A 500 -0.39 4.90 18.86
CA THR A 500 -1.37 4.01 18.24
C THR A 500 -0.95 3.47 16.88
N ALA A 501 -0.16 4.22 16.12
CA ALA A 501 0.37 3.82 14.83
C ALA A 501 1.89 4.06 14.76
N LEU A 502 2.62 3.05 14.27
CA LEU A 502 4.06 3.11 14.07
C LEU A 502 4.44 2.45 12.75
N ASP A 503 5.05 3.20 11.84
CA ASP A 503 5.65 2.66 10.61
C ASP A 503 7.17 2.60 10.76
N LEU A 504 7.70 1.38 10.70
CA LEU A 504 9.12 1.04 10.73
C LEU A 504 9.51 0.24 9.48
N GLY A 505 8.77 0.38 8.38
CA GLY A 505 9.08 -0.28 7.12
C GLY A 505 10.48 0.08 6.61
N PHE A 506 11.19 -0.90 6.05
CA PHE A 506 12.54 -0.78 5.51
C PHE A 506 13.61 -0.32 6.53
N VAL A 507 13.35 -0.46 7.83
CA VAL A 507 14.33 -0.25 8.91
C VAL A 507 14.99 -1.58 9.26
N ARG A 508 16.17 -1.83 8.66
CA ARG A 508 16.88 -3.14 8.70
C ARG A 508 17.19 -3.68 10.10
N SER A 509 17.28 -2.82 11.11
CA SER A 509 17.55 -3.20 12.49
C SER A 509 16.33 -3.71 13.26
N VAL A 510 15.14 -3.66 12.66
CA VAL A 510 13.90 -4.13 13.29
C VAL A 510 13.77 -5.65 13.10
N ASP A 511 13.78 -6.36 14.22
CA ASP A 511 13.64 -7.80 14.33
C ASP A 511 12.51 -8.21 15.29
N ASP A 512 12.34 -9.52 15.49
CA ASP A 512 11.36 -10.07 16.44
C ASP A 512 11.51 -9.54 17.88
N LYS A 513 12.74 -9.16 18.30
CA LYS A 513 13.00 -8.59 19.63
C LYS A 513 12.54 -7.13 19.67
N ALA A 514 12.80 -6.34 18.63
CA ALA A 514 12.32 -4.98 18.52
C ALA A 514 10.78 -4.93 18.58
N ILE A 515 10.09 -5.82 17.85
CA ILE A 515 8.62 -5.94 17.92
C ILE A 515 8.16 -6.25 19.36
N ALA A 516 8.81 -7.19 20.05
CA ALA A 516 8.46 -7.54 21.42
C ALA A 516 8.68 -6.37 22.41
N ILE A 517 9.74 -5.58 22.22
CA ILE A 517 10.02 -4.37 23.00
C ILE A 517 8.93 -3.33 22.75
N LEU A 518 8.63 -3.00 21.50
CA LEU A 518 7.62 -2.02 21.10
C LEU A 518 6.23 -2.42 21.62
N SER A 519 5.90 -3.71 21.52
CA SER A 519 4.67 -4.28 22.06
C SER A 519 4.52 -4.04 23.58
N ARG A 520 5.62 -3.95 24.33
CA ARG A 520 5.64 -3.74 25.78
C ARG A 520 5.63 -2.25 26.16
N ILE A 521 6.44 -1.43 25.50
CA ILE A 521 6.59 -0.01 25.84
C ILE A 521 5.45 0.87 25.27
N CYS A 522 4.72 0.37 24.25
CA CYS A 522 3.59 1.04 23.62
C CYS A 522 2.27 0.29 23.91
N PRO A 523 1.62 0.51 25.07
CA PRO A 523 0.43 -0.24 25.49
C PRO A 523 -0.80 0.01 24.61
N LYS A 524 -0.89 1.17 23.93
CA LYS A 524 -2.02 1.54 23.04
C LYS A 524 -1.76 1.34 21.55
N LEU A 525 -0.58 0.87 21.15
CA LEU A 525 -0.22 0.59 19.75
C LEU A 525 -1.22 -0.37 19.10
N LYS A 526 -1.88 0.06 18.03
CA LYS A 526 -2.85 -0.75 17.29
C LYS A 526 -2.23 -1.28 16.02
N GLU A 527 -1.43 -0.46 15.34
CA GLU A 527 -0.84 -0.77 14.04
C GLU A 527 0.68 -0.57 14.09
N LEU A 528 1.41 -1.61 13.69
CA LEU A 528 2.86 -1.61 13.53
C LEU A 528 3.21 -2.12 12.13
N GLU A 529 3.75 -1.27 11.28
CA GLU A 529 4.20 -1.65 9.93
C GLU A 529 5.70 -1.97 9.93
N VAL A 530 6.06 -3.13 9.39
CA VAL A 530 7.46 -3.63 9.31
C VAL A 530 7.78 -4.18 7.92
N TYR A 531 7.14 -3.65 6.87
CA TYR A 531 7.38 -4.04 5.48
C TYR A 531 8.88 -3.98 5.14
N GLY A 532 9.39 -4.97 4.41
CA GLY A 532 10.80 -5.02 4.01
C GLY A 532 11.79 -5.37 5.14
N ASN A 533 11.34 -5.55 6.38
CA ASN A 533 12.19 -5.98 7.49
C ASN A 533 12.27 -7.51 7.54
N ASN A 534 13.22 -8.07 6.80
CA ASN A 534 13.39 -9.52 6.64
C ASN A 534 13.66 -10.28 7.96
N ARG A 535 13.96 -9.59 9.06
CA ARG A 535 14.18 -10.19 10.40
C ARG A 535 12.92 -10.26 11.25
N CYS A 536 11.78 -9.78 10.74
CA CYS A 536 10.47 -9.85 11.37
C CYS A 536 9.73 -11.12 10.89
N THR A 537 9.67 -12.12 11.76
CA THR A 537 9.15 -13.46 11.47
C THR A 537 7.87 -13.78 12.26
N GLN A 538 7.32 -14.99 12.07
CA GLN A 538 6.18 -15.49 12.86
C GLN A 538 6.52 -15.71 14.35
N ARG A 539 7.81 -15.72 14.72
CA ARG A 539 8.27 -15.94 16.10
C ARG A 539 8.19 -14.68 16.97
N ALA A 540 7.92 -13.52 16.39
CA ALA A 540 7.74 -12.27 17.13
C ALA A 540 6.68 -12.40 18.22
N ARG A 541 7.03 -12.01 19.45
CA ARG A 541 6.07 -11.93 20.56
C ARG A 541 5.25 -10.66 20.42
N ILE A 542 3.97 -10.81 20.11
CA ILE A 542 3.04 -9.70 19.86
C ILE A 542 1.94 -9.75 20.92
N ARG A 543 1.68 -8.64 21.60
CA ARG A 543 0.56 -8.57 22.56
C ARG A 543 -0.78 -8.66 21.85
N ARG A 544 -1.81 -9.08 22.59
CA ARG A 544 -3.19 -9.07 22.10
C ARG A 544 -3.60 -7.65 21.70
N GLY A 545 -4.27 -7.54 20.56
CA GLY A 545 -4.77 -6.27 20.03
C GLY A 545 -3.76 -5.43 19.23
N LEU A 546 -2.48 -5.82 19.16
CA LEU A 546 -1.51 -5.19 18.25
C LEU A 546 -1.51 -5.93 16.91
N LYS A 547 -1.77 -5.19 15.82
CA LYS A 547 -1.69 -5.68 14.45
C LYS A 547 -0.32 -5.32 13.87
N VAL A 548 0.46 -6.34 13.51
CA VAL A 548 1.75 -6.18 12.85
C VAL A 548 1.58 -6.49 11.36
N LEU A 549 1.99 -5.55 10.51
CA LEU A 549 1.82 -5.59 9.06
C LEU A 549 3.16 -5.72 8.35
N GLY A 550 3.19 -6.45 7.24
CA GLY A 550 4.37 -6.53 6.38
C GLY A 550 5.49 -7.41 6.91
N ARG A 551 5.19 -8.39 7.77
CA ARG A 551 6.20 -9.37 8.20
C ARG A 551 6.61 -10.20 7.00
N GLN A 552 7.82 -10.75 7.02
CA GLN A 552 8.30 -11.64 5.96
C GLN A 552 7.32 -12.80 5.70
N SER A 553 6.70 -13.31 6.76
CA SER A 553 5.70 -14.38 6.70
C SER A 553 4.37 -14.02 6.05
N ASP A 554 4.08 -12.73 5.89
CA ASP A 554 2.85 -12.25 5.27
C ASP A 554 3.03 -12.12 3.75
N SER A 555 4.27 -12.20 3.25
CA SER A 555 4.68 -12.07 1.84
C SER A 555 5.03 -13.41 1.15
N ILE A 556 4.87 -14.55 1.85
CA ILE A 556 5.13 -15.92 1.37
C ILE A 556 3.84 -16.73 1.53
#